data_AF-A0A1B7ZEG3-F1
#
_entry.id   AF-A0A1B7ZEG3-F1
#
_cell.length_a   1.000
_cell.length_b   1.000
_cell.length_c   1.000
_cell.angle_alpha   90.00
_cell.angle_beta   90.00
_cell.angle_gamma   90.00
#
_symmetry.space_group_name_H-M   'P 1'
#
loop_
_entity.id
_entity.type
_entity.pdbx_description
1 polymer ?
#
loop_
_entity_poly.entity_id
_entity_poly.type
_entity_poly.pdbx_seq_one_letter_code
_entity_poly.pdbx_strand_id
1 'polypeptide(L)'
;MKIELTKKQYKTLLTIMYCGEWMLNSYKDNDDDISKETDDIEQIMYSFAKDSGLEKWIEYDSEMRKYFPTADMEDELHKFIDIFNLKQRSQ
;
A
#
# COMPACT_ATOMS: atom_id res chain seq x y z
N MET A 1 -8.21 13.86 14.19
CA MET A 1 -8.07 12.66 15.07
C MET A 1 -6.58 12.38 15.27
N LYS A 2 -6.16 11.80 16.39
CA LYS A 2 -4.77 11.34 16.62
C LYS A 2 -4.80 9.87 17.00
N ILE A 3 -3.97 9.05 16.34
CA ILE A 3 -3.79 7.62 16.62
C ILE A 3 -2.29 7.40 16.81
N GLU A 4 -1.91 6.78 17.92
CA GLU A 4 -0.52 6.40 18.19
C GLU A 4 -0.34 4.92 17.87
N LEU A 5 0.63 4.60 17.02
CA LEU A 5 0.93 3.25 16.59
C LEU A 5 2.39 2.92 16.90
N THR A 6 2.63 1.73 17.41
CA THR A 6 3.97 1.14 17.39
C THR A 6 4.40 0.88 15.94
N LYS A 7 5.70 0.79 15.67
CA LYS A 7 6.24 0.39 14.36
C LYS A 7 5.58 -0.88 13.82
N LYS A 8 5.33 -1.87 14.69
CA LYS A 8 4.67 -3.13 14.30
C LYS A 8 3.22 -2.91 13.87
N GLN A 9 2.44 -2.15 14.64
CA GLN A 9 1.05 -1.85 14.30
C GLN A 9 0.95 -1.03 13.02
N TYR A 10 1.86 -0.08 12.82
CA TYR A 10 1.91 0.72 11.61
C TYR A 10 2.33 -0.11 10.39
N LYS A 11 3.32 -1.02 10.51
CA LYS A 11 3.64 -2.00 9.46
C LYS A 11 2.41 -2.84 9.09
N THR A 12 1.66 -3.35 10.09
CA THR A 12 0.40 -4.08 9.86
C THR A 12 -0.64 -3.22 9.15
N LEU A 13 -0.77 -1.94 9.51
CA LEU A 13 -1.70 -1.02 8.86
C LEU A 13 -1.33 -0.80 7.39
N LEU A 14 -0.05 -0.58 7.06
CA LEU A 14 0.42 -0.48 5.67
C LEU A 14 0.15 -1.77 4.89
N THR A 15 0.30 -2.94 5.50
CA THR A 15 -0.06 -4.22 4.87
C THR A 15 -1.54 -4.29 4.50
N ILE A 16 -2.42 -3.91 5.43
CA ILE A 16 -3.87 -3.93 5.18
C ILE A 16 -4.22 -2.93 4.09
N MET A 17 -3.63 -1.73 4.14
CA MET A 17 -3.86 -0.66 3.18
C MET A 17 -3.44 -1.08 1.77
N TYR A 18 -2.22 -1.62 1.60
CA TYR A 18 -1.72 -2.09 0.31
C TYR A 18 -2.62 -3.16 -0.32
N CYS A 19 -2.98 -4.19 0.46
CA CYS A 19 -3.88 -5.23 -0.04
C CYS A 19 -5.29 -4.71 -0.34
N GLY A 20 -5.77 -3.73 0.44
CA GLY A 20 -7.06 -3.09 0.23
C GLY A 20 -7.08 -2.19 -1.01
N GLU A 21 -6.05 -1.37 -1.20
CA GLU A 21 -5.84 -0.55 -2.40
C GLU A 21 -5.84 -1.45 -3.63
N TRP A 22 -5.05 -2.52 -3.60
CA TRP A 22 -4.97 -3.49 -4.69
C TRP A 22 -6.33 -4.10 -4.99
N MET A 23 -7.10 -4.52 -3.96
CA MET A 23 -8.46 -5.03 -4.16
C MET A 23 -9.39 -3.99 -4.79
N LEU A 24 -9.29 -2.73 -4.40
CA LEU A 24 -10.18 -1.66 -4.85
C LEU A 24 -9.85 -1.16 -6.27
N ASN A 25 -8.60 -1.28 -6.72
CA ASN A 25 -8.14 -0.64 -7.94
C ASN A 25 -7.51 -1.56 -8.99
N SER A 26 -7.03 -2.76 -8.65
CA SER A 26 -6.30 -3.63 -9.60
C SER A 26 -7.09 -4.15 -10.81
N TYR A 27 -8.42 -4.04 -10.80
CA TYR A 27 -9.28 -4.43 -11.92
C TYR A 27 -9.61 -3.26 -12.86
N LYS A 28 -9.12 -2.05 -12.57
CA LYS A 28 -9.42 -0.84 -13.34
C LYS A 28 -8.36 -0.67 -14.43
N ASP A 29 -8.80 -0.31 -15.63
CA ASP A 29 -7.94 -0.24 -16.81
C ASP A 29 -7.25 1.13 -16.97
N ASN A 30 -7.75 2.18 -16.31
CA ASN A 30 -7.21 3.54 -16.40
C ASN A 30 -6.94 4.13 -15.02
N ASP A 31 -5.84 4.90 -14.90
CA ASP A 31 -5.50 5.63 -13.68
C ASP A 31 -6.58 6.64 -13.27
N ASP A 32 -7.34 7.19 -14.23
CA ASP A 32 -8.45 8.10 -13.96
C ASP A 32 -9.61 7.42 -13.20
N ASP A 33 -9.68 6.08 -13.23
CA ASP A 33 -10.68 5.31 -12.50
C ASP A 33 -10.23 4.97 -11.07
N ILE A 34 -8.94 5.16 -10.74
CA ILE A 34 -8.41 4.94 -9.38
C ILE A 34 -9.15 5.88 -8.42
N SER A 35 -9.57 5.33 -7.28
CA SER A 35 -10.28 6.15 -6.30
C SER A 35 -9.34 7.20 -5.73
N LYS A 36 -9.62 8.48 -6.02
CA LYS A 36 -8.85 9.59 -5.45
C LYS A 36 -8.85 9.57 -3.92
N GLU A 37 -9.94 9.12 -3.31
CA GLU A 37 -10.04 8.98 -1.86
C GLU A 37 -9.06 7.94 -1.30
N THR A 38 -8.78 6.86 -2.05
CA THR A 38 -7.81 5.84 -1.63
C THR A 38 -6.38 6.27 -1.89
N ASP A 39 -6.09 6.95 -3.01
CA ASP A 39 -4.77 7.54 -3.28
C ASP A 39 -4.43 8.60 -2.22
N ASP A 40 -5.35 9.52 -1.90
CA ASP A 40 -5.10 10.58 -0.92
C ASP A 40 -4.75 10.03 0.48
N ILE A 41 -5.49 9.02 0.96
CA ILE A 41 -5.17 8.40 2.26
C ILE A 41 -3.89 7.56 2.19
N GLU A 42 -3.64 6.86 1.09
CA GLU A 42 -2.40 6.10 0.89
C GLU A 42 -1.18 7.02 0.99
N GLN A 43 -1.18 8.13 0.26
CA GLN A 43 -0.08 9.09 0.26
C GLN A 43 0.16 9.70 1.65
N ILE A 44 -0.90 10.01 2.39
CA ILE A 44 -0.79 10.45 3.79
C ILE A 44 -0.12 9.35 4.62
N MET A 45 -0.61 8.13 4.52
CA MET A 45 -0.11 7.01 5.32
C MET A 45 1.35 6.71 5.00
N TYR A 46 1.75 6.69 3.72
CA TYR A 46 3.13 6.47 3.28
C TYR A 46 4.09 7.58 3.68
N SER A 47 3.62 8.83 3.81
CA SER A 47 4.48 9.94 4.24
C SER A 47 5.14 9.75 5.61
N PHE A 48 4.53 8.94 6.49
CA PHE A 48 5.06 8.63 7.82
C PHE A 48 6.03 7.42 7.84
N ALA A 49 6.25 6.77 6.69
CA ALA A 49 6.99 5.51 6.63
C ALA A 49 8.44 5.67 7.10
N LYS A 50 9.11 6.71 6.60
CA LYS A 50 10.49 7.05 6.97
C LYS A 50 10.63 7.33 8.47
N ASP A 51 9.75 8.16 9.02
CA ASP A 51 9.79 8.54 10.44
C ASP A 51 9.47 7.35 11.36
N SER A 52 8.77 6.35 10.84
CA SER A 52 8.44 5.10 11.55
C SER A 52 9.47 3.98 11.35
N GLY A 53 10.56 4.24 10.63
CA GLY A 53 11.62 3.27 10.34
C GLY A 53 11.23 2.19 9.32
N LEU A 54 10.30 2.51 8.41
CA LEU A 54 9.84 1.67 7.30
C LEU A 54 10.25 2.26 5.93
N GLU A 55 11.34 3.01 5.87
CA GLU A 55 11.94 3.55 4.64
C GLU A 55 12.36 2.47 3.63
N LYS A 56 12.51 1.22 4.09
CA LYS A 56 12.72 0.08 3.19
C LYS A 56 11.46 -0.34 2.45
N TRP A 57 10.28 0.04 2.93
CA TRP A 57 9.02 -0.36 2.32
C TRP A 57 8.47 0.70 1.38
N ILE A 58 8.71 1.97 1.68
CA ILE A 58 8.14 3.11 0.99
C ILE A 58 9.26 4.08 0.62
N GLU A 59 9.28 4.51 -0.63
CA GLU A 59 10.17 5.56 -1.13
C GLU A 59 9.39 6.78 -1.60
N TYR A 60 10.05 7.94 -1.61
CA TYR A 60 9.49 9.18 -2.16
C TYR A 60 10.16 9.47 -3.50
N ASP A 61 9.35 9.55 -4.54
CA ASP A 61 9.79 9.97 -5.86
C ASP A 61 9.69 11.51 -5.96
N SER A 62 10.82 12.18 -6.17
CA SER A 62 10.86 13.64 -6.24
C SER A 62 10.31 14.23 -7.54
N GLU A 63 10.32 13.46 -8.63
CA GLU A 63 9.81 13.90 -9.94
C GLU A 63 8.28 13.89 -9.94
N MET A 64 7.69 12.78 -9.46
CA MET A 64 6.25 12.61 -9.32
C MET A 64 5.69 13.27 -8.06
N ARG A 65 6.55 13.60 -7.10
CA ARG A 65 6.21 14.17 -5.79
C ARG A 65 5.23 13.30 -5.00
N LYS A 66 5.37 11.98 -5.13
CA LYS A 66 4.52 10.96 -4.51
C LYS A 66 5.35 9.90 -3.81
N TYR A 67 4.71 9.20 -2.89
CA TYR A 67 5.27 8.03 -2.24
C TYR A 67 4.83 6.76 -2.96
N PHE A 68 5.75 5.81 -3.07
CA PHE A 68 5.51 4.54 -3.75
C PHE A 68 5.98 3.36 -2.88
N PRO A 69 5.29 2.21 -2.96
CA PRO A 69 5.82 0.94 -2.51
C PRO A 69 7.14 0.62 -3.21
N THR A 70 8.08 0.09 -2.45
CA THR A 70 9.34 -0.46 -2.98
C THR A 70 9.18 -1.94 -3.28
N ALA A 71 10.13 -2.50 -4.06
CA ALA A 71 10.19 -3.93 -4.31
C ALA A 71 10.20 -4.79 -3.01
N ASP A 72 10.85 -4.32 -1.94
CA ASP A 72 10.86 -5.02 -0.64
C ASP A 72 9.44 -5.18 -0.05
N MET A 73 8.58 -4.18 -0.22
CA MET A 73 7.18 -4.24 0.23
C MET A 73 6.35 -5.10 -0.72
N GLU A 74 6.50 -4.91 -2.04
CA GLU A 74 5.79 -5.67 -3.06
C GLU A 74 6.07 -7.18 -2.92
N ASP A 75 7.34 -7.58 -2.85
CA ASP A 75 7.74 -8.98 -2.68
C ASP A 75 7.20 -9.59 -1.39
N GLU A 76 7.20 -8.82 -0.29
CA GLU A 76 6.68 -9.32 0.99
C GLU A 76 5.15 -9.49 0.96
N LEU A 77 4.42 -8.64 0.23
CA LEU A 77 2.96 -8.56 0.29
C LEU A 77 2.22 -9.23 -0.89
N HIS A 78 2.83 -9.32 -2.07
CA HIS A 78 2.24 -9.98 -3.24
C HIS A 78 1.87 -11.42 -2.98
N LYS A 79 2.58 -12.12 -2.10
CA LYS A 79 2.19 -13.48 -1.67
C LYS A 79 0.74 -13.58 -1.18
N PHE A 80 0.19 -12.53 -0.54
CA PHE A 80 -1.19 -12.54 -0.07
C PHE A 80 -2.18 -12.40 -1.23
N ILE A 81 -1.86 -11.53 -2.19
CA ILE A 81 -2.62 -11.32 -3.43
C ILE A 81 -2.60 -12.58 -4.28
N ASP A 82 -1.45 -13.22 -4.44
CA ASP A 82 -1.30 -14.46 -5.20
C ASP A 82 -2.13 -15.59 -4.60
N ILE A 83 -2.07 -15.79 -3.27
CA ILE A 83 -2.89 -16.78 -2.57
C ILE A 83 -4.38 -16.49 -2.76
N PHE A 84 -4.79 -15.22 -2.71
CA PHE A 84 -6.17 -14.82 -2.94
C PHE A 84 -6.62 -15.16 -4.37
N ASN A 85 -5.83 -14.79 -5.38
CA ASN A 85 -6.09 -15.05 -6.79
C ASN A 85 -6.15 -16.55 -7.10
N LEU A 86 -5.24 -17.35 -6.51
CA LEU A 86 -5.26 -18.81 -6.64
C LEU A 86 -6.55 -19.40 -6.08
N LYS A 87 -7.01 -18.94 -4.91
CA LYS A 87 -8.27 -19.39 -4.32
C LYS A 87 -9.48 -19.03 -5.17
N GLN A 88 -9.51 -17.84 -5.77
CA GLN A 88 -10.62 -17.45 -6.65
C GLN A 88 -10.71 -18.31 -7.92
N ARG A 89 -9.56 -18.69 -8.51
CA ARG A 89 -9.54 -19.56 -9.70
C ARG A 89 -9.96 -21.01 -9.43
N SER A 90 -9.94 -21.43 -8.16
CA SER A 90 -10.28 -22.78 -7.74
C SER A 90 -11.76 -22.99 -7.37
N GLN A 91 -12.57 -21.93 -7.43
CA GLN A 91 -14.02 -21.94 -7.21
C GLN A 91 -14.75 -21.78 -8.54
#